data_AF-A0A9E5V3B8-F1
#
_entry.id   AF-A0A9E5V3B8-F1
#
_cell.length_a   1.000
_cell.length_b   1.000
_cell.length_c   1.000
_cell.angle_alpha   90.00
_cell.angle_beta   90.00
_cell.angle_gamma   90.00
#
_symmetry.space_group_name_H-M   'P 1'
#
loop_
_entity.id
_entity.type
_entity.pdbx_description
1 polymer ?
#
loop_
_entity_poly.entity_id
_entity_poly.type
_entity_poly.pdbx_seq_one_letter_code
_entity_poly.pdbx_strand_id
1 'polypeptide(L)'
;MLPSVLDEGATSPFKFWFNDKIQHGMYFRSELFYRLHTVGIEHRARLYHYACRLARHDTVVVTANNVNCSVWVSLRSPSITALSLRSELFPPLIDVLQDNPDN
;
A
#
# COMPACT_ATOMS: atom_id res chain seq x y z
N MET A 1 14.23 -2.92 -0.01
CA MET A 1 14.01 -4.36 -0.32
C MET A 1 12.87 -4.46 -1.33
N LEU A 2 12.67 -5.60 -2.00
CA LEU A 2 11.51 -5.77 -2.89
C LEU A 2 10.25 -6.07 -2.07
N PRO A 3 9.08 -5.48 -2.40
CA PRO A 3 7.84 -5.75 -1.69
C PRO A 3 7.38 -7.19 -1.94
N SER A 4 6.88 -7.83 -0.89
CA SER A 4 6.31 -9.18 -1.01
C SER A 4 4.98 -9.09 -1.75
N VAL A 5 4.76 -9.99 -2.72
CA VAL A 5 3.51 -10.09 -3.46
C VAL A 5 2.72 -11.29 -2.94
N LEU A 6 1.47 -11.06 -2.55
CA LEU A 6 0.58 -12.07 -2.02
C LEU A 6 -0.71 -12.13 -2.85
N ASP A 7 -1.35 -13.30 -2.85
CA ASP A 7 -2.74 -13.40 -3.31
C ASP A 7 -3.65 -12.71 -2.28
N GLU A 8 -4.48 -11.77 -2.73
CA GLU A 8 -5.42 -11.06 -1.86
C GLU A 8 -6.41 -12.03 -1.20
N GLY A 9 -6.76 -13.14 -1.87
CA GLY A 9 -7.63 -14.19 -1.33
C GLY A 9 -7.01 -14.98 -0.18
N ALA A 10 -5.68 -14.97 -0.04
CA ALA A 10 -4.96 -15.63 1.05
C ALA A 10 -4.82 -14.75 2.30
N THR A 11 -5.30 -13.50 2.26
CA THR A 11 -5.21 -12.56 3.38
C THR A 11 -6.54 -12.48 4.14
N SER A 12 -6.46 -12.28 5.45
CA SER A 12 -7.64 -12.02 6.30
C SER A 12 -7.67 -10.54 6.69
N PRO A 13 -8.28 -9.66 5.87
CA PRO A 13 -8.36 -8.26 6.19
C PRO A 13 -9.33 -8.00 7.35
N PHE A 14 -8.99 -7.06 8.21
CA PHE A 14 -9.86 -6.56 9.28
C PHE A 14 -10.09 -5.05 9.12
N LYS A 15 -11.02 -4.46 9.87
CA LYS A 15 -11.26 -3.02 9.90
C LYS A 15 -10.81 -2.45 11.25
N PHE A 16 -10.22 -1.27 11.23
CA PHE A 16 -9.83 -0.56 12.45
C PHE A 16 -9.93 0.96 12.24
N TRP A 17 -9.93 1.70 13.34
CA TRP A 17 -9.99 3.16 13.34
C TRP A 17 -8.57 3.74 13.34
N PHE A 18 -8.27 4.60 12.37
CA PHE A 18 -6.98 5.28 12.25
C PHE A 18 -7.12 6.58 11.45
N ASN A 19 -6.51 7.66 11.95
CA ASN A 19 -6.64 9.02 11.39
C ASN A 19 -8.11 9.40 11.12
N ASP A 20 -8.98 9.22 12.12
CA ASP A 20 -10.42 9.52 12.09
C ASP A 20 -11.22 8.83 10.96
N LYS A 21 -10.70 7.73 10.40
CA LYS A 21 -11.32 6.96 9.31
C LYS A 21 -11.20 5.45 9.50
N ILE A 22 -12.09 4.69 8.83
CA ILE A 22 -12.11 3.22 8.87
C ILE A 22 -11.08 2.85 7.85
N GLN A 23 -10.02 2.22 8.34
CA GLN A 23 -8.99 1.68 7.51
C GLN A 23 -9.12 0.17 7.46
N HIS A 24 -8.65 -0.39 6.36
CA HIS A 24 -8.50 -1.82 6.21
C HIS A 24 -7.11 -2.23 6.68
N GLY A 25 -7.06 -3.17 7.62
CA GLY A 25 -5.86 -3.75 8.16
C GLY A 25 -5.63 -5.18 7.65
N MET A 26 -4.38 -5.61 7.64
CA MET A 26 -3.94 -6.98 7.33
C MET A 26 -2.88 -7.38 8.36
N TYR A 27 -2.93 -8.61 8.84
CA TYR A 27 -1.85 -9.20 9.61
C TYR A 27 -1.00 -10.12 8.73
N PHE A 28 0.30 -9.86 8.65
CA PHE A 28 1.22 -10.67 7.86
C PHE A 28 2.61 -10.71 8.51
N ARG A 29 3.20 -11.90 8.63
CA ARG A 29 4.56 -12.11 9.21
C ARG A 29 4.79 -11.38 10.54
N SER A 30 3.85 -11.47 11.47
CA SER A 30 3.93 -10.81 12.78
C SER A 30 3.91 -9.29 12.75
N GLU A 31 3.43 -8.69 11.66
CA GLU A 31 3.20 -7.25 11.54
C GLU A 31 1.75 -6.93 11.16
N LEU A 32 1.32 -5.74 11.58
CA LEU A 32 0.07 -5.14 11.14
C LEU A 32 0.36 -4.16 10.03
N PHE A 33 -0.38 -4.31 8.95
CA PHE A 33 -0.36 -3.42 7.80
C PHE A 33 -1.69 -2.73 7.68
N TYR A 34 -1.70 -1.55 7.08
CA TYR A 34 -2.91 -0.89 6.62
C TYR A 34 -2.87 -0.73 5.10
N ARG A 35 -4.04 -0.69 4.49
CA ARG A 35 -4.19 -0.52 3.05
C ARG A 35 -4.01 0.94 2.66
N LEU A 36 -3.00 1.21 1.85
CA LEU A 36 -2.71 2.56 1.37
C LEU A 36 -3.49 2.86 0.09
N HIS A 37 -3.42 1.96 -0.89
CA HIS A 37 -4.10 2.12 -2.18
C HIS A 37 -4.63 0.80 -2.71
N THR A 38 -5.71 0.87 -3.48
CA THR A 38 -6.24 -0.22 -4.31
C THR A 38 -6.52 0.33 -5.70
N VAL A 39 -6.08 -0.38 -6.73
CA VAL A 39 -6.32 -0.06 -8.15
C VAL A 39 -6.77 -1.31 -8.89
N GLY A 40 -7.31 -1.14 -10.10
CA GLY A 40 -7.59 -2.26 -10.98
C GLY A 40 -6.31 -2.93 -11.49
N ILE A 41 -6.45 -4.21 -11.87
CA ILE A 41 -5.34 -5.07 -12.31
C ILE A 41 -4.54 -4.50 -13.50
N GLU A 42 -5.16 -3.64 -14.32
CA GLU A 42 -4.53 -2.92 -15.43
C GLU A 42 -3.38 -2.01 -14.97
N HIS A 43 -3.41 -1.54 -13.72
CA HIS A 43 -2.38 -0.67 -13.15
C HIS A 43 -1.35 -1.41 -12.30
N ARG A 44 -1.35 -2.75 -12.29
CA ARG A 44 -0.48 -3.59 -11.42
C ARG A 44 1.00 -3.24 -11.52
N ALA A 45 1.51 -2.97 -12.71
CA ALA A 45 2.93 -2.67 -12.92
C ALA A 45 3.30 -1.34 -12.26
N ARG A 46 2.47 -0.30 -12.46
CA ARG A 46 2.66 1.03 -11.85
C ARG A 46 2.56 0.95 -10.34
N LEU A 47 1.56 0.24 -9.83
CA LEU A 47 1.40 0.01 -8.40
C LEU A 47 2.59 -0.74 -7.79
N TYR A 48 3.14 -1.74 -8.50
CA TYR A 48 4.33 -2.46 -8.05
C TYR A 48 5.58 -1.57 -8.04
N HIS A 49 5.78 -0.75 -9.07
CA HIS A 49 6.88 0.24 -9.09
C HIS A 49 6.76 1.24 -7.94
N TYR A 50 5.54 1.72 -7.67
CA TYR A 50 5.26 2.56 -6.51
C TYR A 50 5.60 1.87 -5.19
N ALA A 51 5.15 0.62 -5.01
CA ALA A 51 5.45 -0.19 -3.84
C ALA A 51 6.96 -0.41 -3.66
N CYS A 52 7.72 -0.61 -4.75
CA CYS A 52 9.18 -0.71 -4.73
C CYS A 52 9.85 0.59 -4.27
N ARG A 53 9.32 1.75 -4.65
CA ARG A 53 9.82 3.06 -4.17
C ARG A 53 9.56 3.22 -2.67
N LEU A 54 8.35 2.88 -2.20
CA LEU A 54 8.01 2.89 -0.78
C LEU A 54 8.85 1.91 0.02
N ALA A 55 9.13 0.72 -0.53
CA ALA A 55 9.93 -0.32 0.11
C ALA A 55 11.43 0.03 0.32
N ARG A 56 11.85 1.23 -0.10
CA ARG A 56 13.15 1.81 0.26
C ARG A 56 13.16 2.38 1.69
N HIS A 57 12.01 2.83 2.17
CA HIS A 57 11.87 3.48 3.48
C HIS A 57 10.99 2.68 4.44
N ASP A 58 10.04 1.92 3.89
CA ASP A 58 8.95 1.32 4.64
C ASP A 58 8.83 -0.19 4.39
N THR A 59 8.23 -0.91 5.33
CA THR A 59 7.87 -2.31 5.10
C THR A 59 6.56 -2.34 4.31
N VAL A 60 6.62 -2.85 3.09
CA VAL A 60 5.51 -2.83 2.12
C VAL A 60 5.19 -4.23 1.62
N VAL A 61 3.90 -4.50 1.49
CA VAL A 61 3.34 -5.72 0.90
C VAL A 61 2.36 -5.32 -0.20
N VAL A 62 2.38 -6.06 -1.30
CA VAL A 62 1.43 -5.94 -2.39
C VAL A 62 0.51 -7.15 -2.37
N THR A 63 -0.79 -6.94 -2.42
CA THR A 63 -1.75 -8.00 -2.71
C THR A 63 -2.31 -7.83 -4.10
N ALA A 64 -2.61 -8.94 -4.77
CA ALA A 64 -3.32 -8.92 -6.04
C ALA A 64 -4.34 -10.04 -6.08
N ASN A 65 -5.47 -9.78 -6.76
CA ASN A 65 -6.39 -10.81 -7.23
C ASN A 65 -6.65 -10.59 -8.73
N ASN A 66 -7.61 -11.32 -9.29
CA ASN A 66 -7.91 -11.23 -10.73
C ASN A 66 -8.50 -9.88 -11.18
N VAL A 67 -8.91 -9.02 -10.24
CA VAL A 67 -9.62 -7.77 -10.52
C VAL A 67 -8.82 -6.55 -10.04
N ASN A 68 -8.16 -6.66 -8.89
CA ASN A 68 -7.58 -5.55 -8.15
C ASN A 68 -6.14 -5.85 -7.72
N CYS A 69 -5.37 -4.80 -7.50
CA CYS A 69 -4.10 -4.83 -6.76
C CYS A 69 -4.13 -3.80 -5.64
N SER A 70 -3.59 -4.15 -4.47
CA SER A 70 -3.53 -3.26 -3.32
C SER A 70 -2.11 -3.16 -2.75
N VAL A 71 -1.74 -1.97 -2.30
CA VAL A 71 -0.50 -1.73 -1.53
C VAL A 71 -0.85 -1.62 -0.05
N TRP A 72 -0.07 -2.32 0.75
CA TRP A 72 -0.16 -2.37 2.20
C TRP A 72 1.15 -1.90 2.79
N VAL A 73 1.07 -1.01 3.77
CA VAL A 73 2.26 -0.48 4.45
C VAL A 73 2.15 -0.82 5.94
N SER A 74 3.27 -1.21 6.55
CA SER A 74 3.32 -1.58 7.96
C SER A 74 2.91 -0.39 8.83
N LEU A 75 2.09 -0.61 9.84
CA LEU A 75 1.75 0.44 10.82
C LEU A 75 2.96 0.86 11.66
N ARG A 76 4.03 0.04 11.67
CA ARG A 76 5.29 0.35 12.37
C ARG A 76 6.23 1.21 11.54
N SER A 77 5.86 1.51 10.30
CA SER A 77 6.72 2.28 9.40
C SER A 77 6.88 3.72 9.87
N PRO A 78 8.11 4.27 9.84
CA PRO A 78 8.37 5.66 10.24
C PRO A 78 7.52 6.67 9.47
N SER A 79 7.25 6.40 8.19
CA SER A 79 6.38 7.25 7.36
C SER A 79 4.93 7.30 7.88
N ILE A 80 4.43 6.20 8.44
CA ILE A 80 3.07 6.13 9.03
C ILE A 80 2.99 6.89 10.34
N THR A 81 4.03 6.78 11.16
CA THR A 81 4.15 7.61 12.36
C THR A 81 4.17 9.10 11.99
N ALA A 82 4.89 9.47 10.93
CA ALA A 82 4.91 10.84 10.42
C ALA A 82 3.55 11.29 9.85
N LEU A 83 2.77 10.38 9.26
CA LEU A 83 1.43 10.64 8.73
C LEU A 83 0.33 10.72 9.78
N SER A 84 0.48 10.00 10.89
CA SER A 84 -0.38 10.22 12.06
C SER A 84 -0.18 11.64 12.62
N LEU A 85 0.99 12.24 12.39
CA LEU A 85 1.32 13.61 12.80
C LEU A 85 1.04 14.66 11.71
N ARG A 86 0.99 14.27 10.43
CA ARG A 86 0.76 15.16 9.29
C ARG A 86 -0.25 14.52 8.33
N SER A 87 -1.42 15.14 8.19
CA SER A 87 -2.54 14.62 7.39
C SER A 87 -2.23 14.24 5.94
N GLU A 88 -1.13 14.66 5.31
CA GLU A 88 -0.90 14.44 3.88
C GLU A 88 0.59 14.33 3.53
N LEU A 89 1.14 13.11 3.48
CA LEU A 89 2.55 12.89 3.05
C LEU A 89 2.74 11.73 2.07
N PHE A 90 1.72 10.93 1.76
CA PHE A 90 1.87 10.00 0.64
C PHE A 90 1.57 10.76 -0.65
N PRO A 91 2.50 10.77 -1.62
CA PRO A 91 2.19 11.29 -2.94
C PRO A 91 0.98 10.51 -3.45
N PRO A 92 -0.09 11.21 -3.90
CA PRO A 92 -1.30 10.55 -4.34
C PRO A 92 -0.92 9.62 -5.47
N LEU A 93 -1.42 8.38 -5.42
CA LEU A 93 -1.19 7.40 -6.47
C LEU A 93 -1.56 7.95 -7.86
N ILE A 94 -2.47 8.93 -7.93
CA ILE A 94 -2.85 9.65 -9.16
C ILE A 94 -1.63 10.24 -9.87
N ASP A 95 -0.69 10.88 -9.16
CA ASP A 95 0.53 11.44 -9.78
C ASP A 95 1.41 10.34 -10.39
N VAL A 96 1.38 9.14 -9.81
CA VAL A 96 2.15 7.97 -10.26
C VAL A 96 1.40 7.19 -11.36
N LEU A 97 0.07 7.30 -11.40
CA LEU A 97 -0.76 6.73 -12.45
C LEU A 97 -0.80 7.61 -13.71
N GLN A 98 -0.52 8.91 -13.59
CA GLN A 98 -0.46 9.86 -14.72
C GLN A 98 0.94 10.02 -15.33
N ASP A 99 1.98 9.45 -14.73
CA ASP A 99 3.34 9.48 -15.30
C ASP A 99 3.37 8.61 -16.58
N ASN A 100 3.30 9.28 -17.73
CA ASN A 100 3.46 8.69 -19.06
C ASN A 100 4.94 8.28 -19.23
N PRO A 101 5.26 7.01 -19.52
CA PRO A 101 6.62 6.63 -19.87
C PRO A 101 7.03 7.06 -21.30
N ASP A 102 6.19 7.81 -22.01
CA ASP A 102 6.45 8.28 -23.38
C ASP A 102 6.55 9.82 -23.43
N ASN A 103 7.73 10.34 -23.09
CA ASN A 103 8.35 11.50 -23.77
C ASN A 103 9.87 11.54 -23.52
#